data_AF-A0A1F6GK96-F1
#
_entry.id   AF-A0A1F6GK96-F1
#
_cell.length_a   1.000
_cell.length_b   1.000
_cell.length_c   1.000
_cell.angle_alpha   90.00
_cell.angle_beta   90.00
_cell.angle_gamma   90.00
#
_symmetry.space_group_name_H-M   'P 1'
#
loop_
_entity.id
_entity.type
_entity.pdbx_description
1 polymer ?
#
loop_
_entity_poly.entity_id
_entity_poly.type
_entity_poly.pdbx_seq_one_letter_code
_entity_poly.pdbx_strand_id
1 'polypeptide(L)'
;MDTKIQVLTIIISSLLSGIVGVIVSILYHRKYENRKIKIDTLRNFVSYRYDTKNIEFMKTINEIFIVFRNSKEVIDTLNKLHEHVSVDQINLANDCLVKLFKEMCRDLKININKFADDSVFIRTFGIKK
;
A
#
# COMPACT_ATOMS: atom_id res chain seq x y z
N MET A 1 42.34 -22.64 -30.64
CA MET A 1 41.26 -21.70 -30.27
C MET A 1 41.94 -20.41 -29.84
N ASP A 2 41.80 -19.33 -30.61
CA ASP A 2 42.65 -18.14 -30.47
C ASP A 2 42.42 -17.40 -29.14
N THR A 3 43.52 -17.02 -28.47
CA THR A 3 43.52 -16.22 -27.23
C THR A 3 42.72 -14.93 -27.37
N LYS A 4 42.70 -14.32 -28.57
CA LYS A 4 41.88 -13.15 -28.89
C LYS A 4 40.37 -13.42 -28.72
N ILE A 5 39.91 -14.60 -29.14
CA ILE A 5 38.51 -15.01 -29.04
C ILE A 5 38.12 -15.26 -27.57
N GLN A 6 39.04 -15.81 -26.77
CA GLN A 6 38.82 -16.00 -25.32
C GLN A 6 38.68 -14.66 -24.58
N VAL A 7 39.59 -13.71 -24.83
CA VAL A 7 39.52 -12.37 -24.21
C VAL A 7 38.22 -11.65 -24.61
N LEU A 8 37.84 -11.70 -25.88
CA LEU A 8 36.60 -11.09 -26.36
C LEU A 8 35.36 -11.70 -25.67
N THR A 9 35.33 -13.03 -25.53
CA THR A 9 34.22 -13.73 -24.86
C THR A 9 34.09 -13.32 -23.40
N ILE A 10 35.20 -13.17 -22.67
CA ILE A 10 35.20 -12.73 -21.26
C ILE A 10 34.64 -11.31 -21.15
N ILE A 11 35.09 -10.40 -22.00
CA ILE A 11 34.64 -9.00 -22.01
C ILE A 11 33.12 -8.94 -22.26
N ILE A 12 32.64 -9.61 -23.32
CA ILE A 12 31.23 -9.68 -23.66
C ILE A 12 30.41 -10.30 -22.51
N SER A 13 30.88 -11.40 -21.92
CA SER A 13 30.18 -12.08 -20.83
C SER A 13 30.08 -11.20 -19.57
N SER A 14 31.16 -10.48 -19.23
CA SER A 14 31.17 -9.56 -18.09
C SER A 14 30.20 -8.38 -18.29
N LEU A 15 30.14 -7.83 -19.51
CA LEU A 15 29.20 -6.77 -19.88
C LEU A 15 27.75 -7.24 -19.81
N LEU A 16 27.44 -8.41 -20.39
CA LEU A 16 26.11 -9.01 -20.33
C LEU A 16 25.66 -9.27 -18.89
N SER A 17 26.54 -9.79 -18.05
CA SER A 17 26.26 -10.02 -16.63
C SER A 17 25.92 -8.72 -15.90
N GLY A 18 26.67 -7.64 -16.16
CA GLY A 18 26.38 -6.32 -15.60
C GLY A 18 25.01 -5.78 -16.00
N ILE A 19 24.65 -5.89 -17.28
CA ILE A 19 23.35 -5.43 -17.80
C ILE A 19 22.20 -6.21 -17.16
N VAL A 20 22.32 -7.53 -17.08
CA VAL A 20 21.29 -8.38 -16.43
C VAL A 20 21.12 -8.00 -14.96
N GLY A 21 22.23 -7.77 -14.24
CA GLY A 21 22.19 -7.33 -12.84
C GLY A 21 21.44 -6.00 -12.66
N VAL A 22 21.70 -5.02 -13.53
CA VAL A 22 20.99 -3.73 -13.50
C VAL A 22 19.49 -3.90 -13.77
N ILE A 23 19.11 -4.69 -14.77
CA ILE A 23 17.69 -4.93 -15.11
C ILE A 23 16.95 -5.58 -13.93
N VAL A 24 17.52 -6.62 -13.33
CA VAL A 24 16.93 -7.30 -12.16
C VAL A 24 16.80 -6.32 -10.99
N SER A 25 17.83 -5.51 -10.74
CA SER A 25 17.83 -4.50 -9.68
C SER A 25 16.70 -3.48 -9.87
N ILE A 26 16.51 -2.94 -11.08
CA ILE A 26 15.45 -1.99 -11.40
C ILE A 26 14.06 -2.60 -11.15
N LEU A 27 13.84 -3.84 -11.60
CA LEU A 27 12.55 -4.51 -11.41
C LEU A 27 12.24 -4.76 -9.93
N TYR A 28 13.25 -5.20 -9.16
CA TYR A 28 13.12 -5.40 -7.73
C TYR A 28 12.85 -4.09 -7.00
N HIS A 29 13.62 -3.04 -7.30
CA HIS A 29 13.49 -1.73 -6.67
C HIS A 29 12.13 -1.11 -6.95
N ARG A 30 11.64 -1.18 -8.20
CA ARG A 30 10.30 -0.69 -8.56
C ARG A 30 9.19 -1.40 -7.77
N LYS A 31 9.30 -2.72 -7.59
CA LYS A 31 8.34 -3.48 -6.78
C LYS A 31 8.40 -3.09 -5.30
N TYR A 32 9.62 -2.89 -4.78
CA TYR A 32 9.85 -2.47 -3.40
C TYR A 32 9.27 -1.09 -3.12
N GLU A 33 9.57 -0.09 -3.96
CA GLU A 33 9.06 1.28 -3.80
C GLU A 33 7.54 1.33 -3.86
N ASN A 34 6.91 0.61 -4.80
CA ASN A 34 5.45 0.51 -4.85
C ASN A 34 4.85 -0.08 -3.56
N ARG A 35 5.48 -1.11 -2.98
CA ARG A 35 5.04 -1.71 -1.71
C ARG A 35 5.26 -0.74 -0.55
N LYS A 36 6.37 -0.01 -0.54
CA LYS A 36 6.72 0.96 0.50
C LYS A 36 5.70 2.10 0.56
N ILE A 37 5.37 2.72 -0.58
CA ILE A 37 4.38 3.79 -0.65
C ILE A 37 3.01 3.32 -0.12
N LYS A 38 2.57 2.11 -0.48
CA LYS A 38 1.35 1.50 0.05
C LYS A 38 1.39 1.31 1.57
N ILE A 39 2.51 0.85 2.11
CA ILE A 39 2.70 0.69 3.56
C ILE A 39 2.67 2.04 4.26
N ASP A 40 3.34 3.06 3.71
CA ASP A 40 3.38 4.40 4.28
C ASP A 40 1.97 5.04 4.28
N THR A 41 1.21 4.83 3.21
CA THR A 41 -0.21 5.26 3.12
C THR A 41 -1.05 4.57 4.19
N LEU A 42 -0.94 3.24 4.32
CA LEU A 42 -1.64 2.48 5.36
C LEU A 42 -1.26 2.94 6.77
N ARG A 43 0.03 3.20 7.01
CA ARG A 43 0.53 3.72 8.29
C ARG A 43 -0.11 5.06 8.62
N ASN A 44 -0.12 6.00 7.68
CA ASN A 44 -0.74 7.31 7.87
C ASN A 44 -2.25 7.19 8.12
N PHE A 45 -2.92 6.30 7.39
CA PHE A 45 -4.36 6.05 7.53
C PHE A 45 -4.70 5.59 8.95
N VAL A 46 -3.95 4.62 9.47
CA VAL A 46 -4.12 4.13 10.86
C VAL A 46 -3.71 5.19 11.88
N SER A 47 -2.69 5.99 11.59
CA SER A 47 -2.16 7.00 12.51
C SER A 47 -3.17 8.12 12.77
N TYR A 48 -3.89 8.58 11.75
CA TYR A 48 -4.84 9.69 11.88
C TYR A 48 -6.30 9.25 12.01
N ARG A 49 -6.57 7.94 12.16
CA ARG A 49 -7.92 7.38 12.21
C ARG A 49 -8.83 7.92 13.34
N TYR A 50 -8.26 8.57 14.34
CA TYR A 50 -9.00 9.11 15.49
C TYR A 50 -9.61 10.50 15.22
N ASP A 51 -9.14 11.21 14.20
CA ASP A 51 -9.64 12.52 13.81
C ASP A 51 -9.85 12.53 12.29
N THR A 52 -11.08 12.27 11.87
CA THR A 52 -11.42 12.22 10.44
C THR A 52 -11.46 13.59 9.78
N LYS A 53 -11.42 14.69 10.56
CA LYS A 53 -11.37 16.07 10.06
C LYS A 53 -9.94 16.59 9.94
N ASN A 54 -8.97 15.82 10.41
CA ASN A 54 -7.56 16.14 10.29
C ASN A 54 -7.13 16.15 8.80
N ILE A 55 -6.30 17.14 8.43
CA ILE A 55 -5.87 17.36 7.04
C ILE A 55 -5.05 16.16 6.54
N GLU A 56 -4.21 15.58 7.39
CA GLU A 56 -3.40 14.41 7.09
C GLU A 56 -4.25 13.15 6.87
N PHE A 57 -5.37 12.99 7.59
CA PHE A 57 -6.33 11.92 7.31
C PHE A 57 -6.97 12.10 5.94
N MET A 58 -7.50 13.29 5.64
CA MET A 58 -8.12 13.58 4.33
C MET A 58 -7.14 13.41 3.18
N LYS A 59 -5.90 13.88 3.34
CA LYS A 59 -4.83 13.69 2.34
C LYS A 59 -4.56 12.22 2.10
N THR A 60 -4.48 11.43 3.17
CA THR A 60 -4.24 9.98 3.07
C THR A 60 -5.38 9.28 2.34
N ILE A 61 -6.64 9.59 2.67
CA ILE A 61 -7.81 9.01 1.98
C ILE A 61 -7.75 9.28 0.47
N ASN A 62 -7.46 10.52 0.08
CA ASN A 62 -7.40 10.89 -1.33
C ASN A 62 -6.24 10.19 -2.07
N GLU A 63 -5.11 9.98 -1.39
CA GLU A 63 -3.95 9.30 -1.95
C GLU A 63 -4.21 7.80 -2.22
N ILE A 64 -5.07 7.15 -1.42
CA ILE A 64 -5.41 5.72 -1.57
C ILE A 64 -5.86 5.41 -3.01
N PHE A 65 -6.63 6.29 -3.66
CA PHE A 65 -7.10 6.07 -5.03
C PHE A 65 -5.95 5.87 -6.04
N ILE A 66 -4.84 6.59 -5.88
CA ILE A 66 -3.68 6.53 -6.78
C ILE A 66 -2.74 5.38 -6.39
N VAL A 67 -2.49 5.24 -5.08
CA VAL A 67 -1.53 4.27 -4.53
C VAL A 67 -2.04 2.83 -4.63
N PHE A 68 -3.35 2.63 -4.45
CA PHE A 68 -4.02 1.34 -4.57
C PHE A 68 -4.80 1.17 -5.88
N ARG A 69 -4.53 1.97 -6.92
CA ARG A 69 -5.23 1.93 -8.22
C ARG A 69 -5.32 0.55 -8.88
N ASN A 70 -4.39 -0.35 -8.58
CA ASN A 70 -4.35 -1.71 -9.14
C ASN A 70 -5.14 -2.73 -8.29
N SER A 71 -5.65 -2.34 -7.11
CA SER A 71 -6.48 -3.19 -6.26
C SER A 71 -7.93 -2.78 -6.39
N LYS A 72 -8.69 -3.56 -7.15
CA LYS A 72 -10.11 -3.29 -7.39
C LYS A 72 -10.90 -3.29 -6.09
N GLU A 73 -10.58 -4.20 -5.17
CA GLU A 73 -11.26 -4.37 -3.88
C GLU A 73 -11.10 -3.13 -2.99
N VAL A 74 -9.91 -2.53 -2.97
CA VAL A 74 -9.64 -1.30 -2.23
C VAL A 74 -10.39 -0.12 -2.84
N ILE A 75 -10.34 0.04 -4.16
CA ILE A 75 -11.01 1.14 -4.86
C ILE A 75 -12.54 1.04 -4.74
N ASP A 76 -13.12 -0.16 -4.89
CA ASP A 76 -14.55 -0.39 -4.73
C ASP A 76 -15.01 -0.06 -3.30
N THR A 77 -14.19 -0.35 -2.30
CA THR A 77 -14.49 -0.01 -0.89
C THR A 77 -14.34 1.48 -0.61
N LEU A 78 -13.35 2.14 -1.22
CA LEU A 78 -13.16 3.58 -1.13
C LEU A 78 -14.34 4.35 -1.74
N ASN A 79 -14.84 3.91 -2.90
CA ASN A 79 -16.01 4.52 -3.54
C ASN A 79 -17.26 4.43 -2.64
N LYS A 80 -17.50 3.26 -2.04
CA LYS A 80 -18.59 3.07 -1.06
C LYS A 80 -18.45 3.97 0.16
N LEU A 81 -17.23 4.17 0.64
CA LEU A 81 -16.97 5.10 1.75
C LEU A 81 -17.39 6.52 1.37
N HIS A 82 -17.02 7.01 0.18
CA HIS A 82 -17.43 8.34 -0.30
C HIS A 82 -18.94 8.49 -0.46
N GLU A 83 -19.63 7.44 -0.90
CA GLU A 83 -21.10 7.41 -0.99
C GLU A 83 -21.75 7.53 0.41
N HIS A 84 -21.27 6.78 1.40
CA HIS A 84 -21.86 6.78 2.75
C HIS A 84 -21.52 8.01 3.60
N VAL A 85 -20.33 8.61 3.41
CA VAL A 85 -19.95 9.86 4.09
C VAL A 85 -20.84 11.03 3.64
N SER A 86 -21.35 10.98 2.41
CA SER A 86 -22.26 12.00 1.87
C SER A 86 -23.68 11.96 2.49
N VAL A 87 -24.02 10.91 3.24
CA VAL A 87 -25.37 10.65 3.78
C VAL A 87 -25.42 10.78 5.33
N ASP A 88 -24.34 11.25 5.96
CA ASP A 88 -24.24 11.52 7.41
C ASP A 88 -24.52 10.28 8.31
N GLN A 89 -24.25 9.08 7.79
CA GLN A 89 -24.41 7.80 8.51
C GLN A 89 -23.10 7.39 9.19
N ILE A 90 -22.82 8.01 10.35
CA ILE A 90 -21.57 7.86 11.11
C ILE A 90 -21.20 6.39 11.40
N ASN A 91 -22.18 5.54 11.75
CA ASN A 91 -21.91 4.13 12.06
C ASN A 91 -21.52 3.32 10.80
N LEU A 92 -22.15 3.58 9.66
CA LEU A 92 -21.86 2.88 8.40
C LEU A 92 -20.54 3.36 7.78
N ALA A 93 -20.17 4.64 8.00
CA ALA A 93 -18.87 5.16 7.62
C ALA A 93 -17.73 4.46 8.40
N ASN A 94 -17.90 4.21 9.70
CA ASN A 94 -16.91 3.49 10.51
C ASN A 94 -16.70 2.05 10.03
N ASP A 95 -17.78 1.33 9.72
CA ASP A 95 -17.69 -0.03 9.18
C ASP A 95 -16.99 -0.04 7.81
N CYS A 96 -17.25 0.96 6.96
CA CYS A 96 -16.56 1.12 5.69
C CYS A 96 -15.07 1.42 5.86
N LEU A 97 -14.68 2.22 6.86
CA LEU A 97 -13.27 2.48 7.19
C LEU A 97 -12.54 1.22 7.65
N VAL A 98 -13.17 0.41 8.50
CA VAL A 98 -12.63 -0.90 8.93
C VAL A 98 -12.49 -1.83 7.74
N LYS A 99 -13.48 -1.85 6.84
CA LYS A 99 -13.41 -2.67 5.62
C LYS A 99 -12.29 -2.21 4.68
N LEU A 100 -12.14 -0.90 4.49
CA LEU A 100 -11.08 -0.32 3.67
C LEU A 100 -9.69 -0.70 4.23
N PHE A 101 -9.52 -0.63 5.55
CA PHE A 101 -8.32 -1.10 6.23
C PHE A 101 -8.03 -2.58 5.94
N LYS A 102 -9.04 -3.45 6.06
CA LYS A 102 -8.91 -4.89 5.80
C LYS A 102 -8.49 -5.17 4.35
N GLU A 103 -9.11 -4.49 3.38
CA GLU A 103 -8.77 -4.67 1.96
C GLU A 103 -7.36 -4.14 1.64
N MET A 104 -6.94 -2.99 2.19
CA MET A 104 -5.56 -2.50 2.02
C MET A 104 -4.52 -3.47 2.59
N CYS A 105 -4.80 -4.06 3.76
CA CYS A 105 -3.93 -5.06 4.35
C CYS A 105 -3.88 -6.36 3.51
N ARG A 106 -5.02 -6.75 2.90
CA ARG A 106 -5.10 -7.91 1.99
C ARG A 106 -4.27 -7.69 0.73
N ASP A 107 -4.35 -6.52 0.09
CA ASP A 107 -3.51 -6.16 -1.06
C ASP A 107 -2.01 -6.21 -0.71
N LEU A 108 -1.65 -5.75 0.49
CA LEU A 108 -0.27 -5.81 0.98
C LEU A 108 0.19 -7.20 1.48
N LYS A 109 -0.72 -8.19 1.49
CA LYS A 109 -0.50 -9.53 2.07
C LYS A 109 -0.05 -9.49 3.52
N ILE A 110 -0.57 -8.53 4.29
CA ILE A 110 -0.35 -8.44 5.73
C ILE A 110 -1.35 -9.38 6.40
N ASN A 111 -0.89 -10.23 7.32
CA ASN A 111 -1.76 -11.18 8.00
C ASN A 111 -2.58 -10.46 9.08
N ILE A 112 -3.85 -10.18 8.78
CA ILE A 112 -4.77 -9.44 9.65
C ILE A 112 -5.32 -10.32 10.77
N ASN A 113 -5.19 -11.65 10.68
CA ASN A 113 -5.78 -12.59 11.64
C ASN A 113 -5.24 -12.45 13.07
N LYS A 114 -4.14 -11.71 13.27
CA LYS A 114 -3.65 -11.32 14.60
C LYS A 114 -4.33 -10.08 15.19
N PHE A 115 -4.99 -9.27 14.37
CA PHE A 115 -5.73 -8.06 14.77
C PHE A 115 -7.23 -8.34 14.90
N ALA A 116 -7.63 -9.62 15.07
CA ALA A 116 -8.99 -10.14 14.96
C ALA A 116 -10.03 -9.53 15.91
N ASP A 117 -9.62 -8.68 16.85
CA ASP A 117 -10.57 -7.82 17.53
C ASP A 117 -10.87 -6.60 16.65
N ASP A 118 -11.95 -6.70 15.87
CA ASP A 118 -12.61 -5.55 15.23
C ASP A 118 -12.82 -4.40 16.25
N SER A 119 -12.88 -4.72 17.54
CA SER A 119 -12.91 -3.79 18.66
C SER A 119 -11.67 -2.90 18.83
N VAL A 120 -10.48 -3.29 18.36
CA VAL A 120 -9.25 -2.45 18.44
C VAL A 120 -9.25 -1.33 17.40
N PHE A 121 -9.88 -1.58 16.24
CA PHE A 121 -10.11 -0.56 15.24
C PHE A 121 -11.34 0.31 15.60
N ILE A 122 -12.38 -0.28 16.20
CA ILE A 122 -13.62 0.43 16.55
C ILE A 122 -13.50 1.23 17.86
N ARG A 123 -12.72 0.79 18.86
CA ARG A 123 -12.45 1.54 20.09
C ARG A 123 -11.30 2.50 19.84
N THR A 124 -11.59 3.60 19.15
CA THR A 124 -10.76 4.79 19.15
C THR A 124 -10.47 5.19 20.60
N PHE A 125 -9.20 5.15 21.01
CA PHE A 125 -8.69 5.61 22.32
C PHE A 125 -8.77 7.14 22.44
N GLY A 126 -9.90 7.71 22.06
CA GLY A 126 -10.21 9.14 22.05
C GLY A 126 -11.54 9.42 22.71
N ILE A 127 -11.88 8.72 23.79
CA ILE A 127 -12.88 9.22 24.74
C ILE A 127 -12.23 10.42 25.42
N LYS A 128 -12.41 11.62 24.85
CA LYS A 128 -12.34 12.84 25.67
C LYS A 128 -13.50 12.74 26.64
N LYS A 129 -13.16 12.54 27.91
CA LYS A 129 -14.10 12.66 29.03
C LYS A 129 -14.57 14.09 29.14
#